data_AF-A0A9P0YXX8-F1
#
_entry.id   AF-A0A9P0YXX8-F1
#
_cell.length_a   1.000
_cell.length_b   1.000
_cell.length_c   1.000
_cell.angle_alpha   90.00
_cell.angle_beta   90.00
_cell.angle_gamma   90.00
#
_symmetry.space_group_name_H-M   'P 1'
#
loop_
_entity.id
_entity.type
_entity.pdbx_description
1 polymer ?
#
loop_
_entity_poly.entity_id
_entity_poly.type
_entity_poly.pdbx_seq_one_letter_code
_entity_poly.pdbx_strand_id
1 'polypeptide(L)'
;MKSKHVANTITKKKKNVVLEVCKDVQAWPGRHLFEGGQHFRYFGLRTQVRGLVEFECKNHKEYEMWTQGVSRLLSVVAERKRRLNSY
;
A
#
# COMPACT_ATOMS: atom_id res chain seq x y z
N MET A 1 -6.48 -4.48 27.06
CA MET A 1 -7.92 -4.14 26.91
C MET A 1 -8.65 -5.38 26.43
N LYS A 2 -9.47 -5.99 27.30
CA LYS A 2 -10.38 -7.08 26.93
C LYS A 2 -11.63 -6.44 26.33
N SER A 3 -12.02 -6.88 25.14
CA SER A 3 -13.07 -6.24 24.35
C SER A 3 -14.46 -6.47 24.96
N LYS A 4 -15.11 -5.38 25.36
CA LYS A 4 -16.57 -5.21 25.34
C LYS A 4 -16.83 -3.97 24.47
N HIS A 5 -17.37 -4.16 23.27
CA HIS A 5 -17.76 -3.15 22.29
C HIS A 5 -16.78 -1.99 22.03
N VAL A 6 -15.92 -2.11 21.00
CA VAL A 6 -15.27 -0.95 20.36
C VAL A 6 -15.96 -0.68 19.03
N ALA A 7 -17.19 -0.20 19.11
CA ALA A 7 -17.75 0.64 18.06
C ALA A 7 -17.15 2.04 18.28
N ASN A 8 -16.61 2.67 17.24
CA ASN A 8 -16.24 4.09 17.20
C ASN A 8 -14.86 4.55 17.68
N THR A 9 -13.76 3.84 17.40
CA THR A 9 -12.45 4.55 17.30
C THR A 9 -11.53 3.96 16.23
N ILE A 10 -12.00 3.89 14.98
CA ILE A 10 -11.06 3.98 13.84
C ILE A 10 -10.93 5.46 13.51
N THR A 11 -10.01 6.16 14.18
CA THR A 11 -9.62 7.52 13.74
C THR A 11 -8.89 7.39 12.40
N LYS A 12 -9.63 7.62 11.31
CA LYS A 12 -9.09 7.59 9.94
C LYS A 12 -8.17 8.80 9.75
N LYS A 13 -6.88 8.64 10.06
CA LYS A 13 -5.89 9.69 9.81
C LYS A 13 -5.78 9.92 8.30
N LYS A 14 -6.34 11.04 7.80
CA LYS A 14 -6.26 11.44 6.39
C LYS A 14 -4.81 11.61 5.86
N LYS A 15 -3.82 11.63 6.75
CA LYS A 15 -2.39 11.69 6.40
C LYS A 15 -1.89 10.46 5.62
N ASN A 16 -2.57 9.32 5.73
CA ASN A 16 -2.17 8.06 5.10
C ASN A 16 -3.13 7.62 3.98
N VAL A 17 -3.82 8.56 3.35
CA VAL A 17 -4.64 8.25 2.17
C VAL A 17 -3.69 7.84 1.04
N VAL A 18 -3.81 6.61 0.59
CA VAL A 18 -3.06 6.05 -0.54
C VAL A 18 -3.65 6.57 -1.85
N LEU A 19 -2.79 7.02 -2.75
CA LEU A 19 -3.13 7.59 -4.06
C LEU A 19 -2.81 6.62 -5.19
N GLU A 20 -1.67 5.94 -5.11
CA GLU A 20 -1.21 5.03 -6.17
C GLU A 20 -0.30 3.92 -5.62
N VAL A 21 -0.09 2.89 -6.43
CA VAL A 21 0.92 1.84 -6.22
C VAL A 21 2.08 2.11 -7.19
N CYS A 22 3.31 2.20 -6.67
CA CYS A 22 4.53 2.36 -7.44
C CYS A 22 5.26 1.01 -7.52
N LYS A 23 5.40 0.44 -8.72
CA LYS A 23 6.03 -0.89 -8.91
C LYS A 23 7.54 -0.82 -9.17
N ASP A 24 8.02 0.32 -9.66
CA ASP A 24 9.42 0.52 -10.06
C ASP A 24 10.27 1.02 -8.88
N VAL A 25 10.25 0.27 -7.78
CA VAL A 25 11.06 0.57 -6.60
C VAL A 25 12.31 -0.30 -6.61
N GLN A 26 13.47 0.35 -6.50
CA GLN A 26 14.74 -0.33 -6.42
C GLN A 26 15.01 -0.84 -5.00
N ALA A 27 15.88 -1.84 -4.87
CA ALA A 27 16.38 -2.25 -3.56
C ALA A 27 17.07 -1.07 -2.87
N TRP A 28 16.87 -0.93 -1.55
CA TRP A 28 17.57 0.13 -0.81
C TRP A 28 19.09 -0.09 -0.83
N PRO A 29 19.89 1.00 -0.74
CA PRO A 29 21.33 0.88 -0.63
C PRO A 29 21.74 -0.11 0.48
N GLY A 30 22.69 -0.98 0.17
CA GLY A 30 23.18 -1.99 1.12
C GLY A 30 22.25 -3.19 1.36
N ARG A 31 21.01 -3.23 0.83
CA ARG A 31 20.13 -4.41 1.03
C ARG A 31 20.67 -5.69 0.40
N HIS A 32 21.49 -5.57 -0.65
CA HIS A 32 22.18 -6.70 -1.28
C HIS A 32 23.22 -7.38 -0.38
N LEU A 33 23.67 -6.71 0.70
CA LEU A 33 24.63 -7.27 1.65
C LEU A 33 23.98 -8.24 2.65
N PHE A 34 22.65 -8.28 2.71
CA PHE A 34 21.89 -9.17 3.58
C PHE A 34 21.43 -10.42 2.82
N GLU A 35 21.35 -11.55 3.53
CA GLU A 35 20.87 -12.80 2.98
C GLU A 35 19.45 -12.66 2.42
N GLY A 36 19.23 -13.14 1.20
CA GLY A 36 17.94 -13.02 0.49
C GLY A 36 17.72 -11.69 -0.25
N GLY A 37 18.65 -10.73 -0.17
CA GLY A 37 18.53 -9.40 -0.79
C GLY A 37 18.20 -9.40 -2.30
N GLN A 38 18.61 -10.43 -3.03
CA GLN A 38 18.32 -10.61 -4.46
C GLN A 38 16.94 -11.20 -4.76
N HIS A 39 16.32 -11.89 -3.79
CA HIS A 39 15.01 -12.52 -3.94
C HIS A 39 13.86 -11.61 -3.49
N PHE A 40 14.18 -10.57 -2.73
CA PHE A 40 13.21 -9.60 -2.28
C PHE A 40 12.72 -8.74 -3.44
N ARG A 41 11.46 -8.32 -3.33
CA ARG A 41 10.83 -7.41 -4.28
C ARG A 41 10.32 -6.18 -3.55
N TYR A 42 10.32 -5.06 -4.24
CA TYR A 42 10.03 -3.77 -3.63
C TYR A 42 8.92 -3.07 -4.39
N PHE A 43 7.98 -2.50 -3.65
CA PHE A 43 6.97 -1.61 -4.19
C PHE A 43 6.78 -0.44 -3.24
N GLY A 44 6.12 0.60 -3.71
CA GLY A 44 5.79 1.76 -2.91
C GLY A 44 4.32 2.10 -2.97
N LEU A 45 3.84 2.79 -1.94
CA LEU A 45 2.52 3.40 -1.91
C LEU A 45 2.69 4.90 -1.78
N ARG A 46 2.25 5.67 -2.79
CA ARG A 46 2.21 7.12 -2.66
C ARG A 46 1.05 7.51 -1.78
N THR A 47 1.33 8.30 -0.76
CA THR A 47 0.32 8.83 0.14
C THR A 47 0.20 10.34 -0.01
N GLN A 48 -0.97 10.88 0.32
CA GLN A 48 -1.27 12.29 0.15
C GLN A 48 -0.34 13.22 0.96
N VAL A 49 0.09 12.81 2.15
CA VAL A 49 0.87 13.67 3.06
C VAL A 49 2.28 13.14 3.35
N ARG A 50 2.47 11.82 3.44
CA ARG A 50 3.78 11.25 3.81
C ARG A 50 4.69 10.97 2.61
N GLY A 51 4.26 11.27 1.39
CA GLY A 51 4.99 10.91 0.18
C GLY A 51 4.97 9.40 -0.07
N LEU A 52 6.06 8.87 -0.61
CA LEU A 52 6.21 7.45 -0.95
C LEU A 52 6.58 6.63 0.29
N VAL A 53 5.78 5.60 0.59
CA VAL A 53 6.11 4.60 1.60
C VAL A 53 6.52 3.33 0.88
N GLU A 54 7.76 2.90 1.08
CA GLU A 54 8.36 1.76 0.40
C GLU A 54 8.27 0.49 1.26
N PHE A 55 8.06 -0.64 0.60
CA PHE A 55 7.86 -1.95 1.21
C PHE A 55 8.77 -2.98 0.57
N GLU A 56 9.20 -3.94 1.37
CA GLU A 56 9.92 -5.13 0.92
C GLU A 56 9.01 -6.35 1.07
N CYS A 57 9.02 -7.21 0.05
CA CYS A 57 8.34 -8.50 0.03
C CYS A 57 9.36 -9.63 -0.06
N LYS A 58 9.10 -10.74 0.63
CA LYS A 58 10.03 -11.88 0.68
C LYS A 58 10.11 -12.64 -0.63
N ASN A 59 9.04 -12.59 -1.43
CA ASN A 59 8.91 -13.35 -2.66
C ASN A 59 7.94 -12.67 -3.64
N HIS A 60 7.87 -13.21 -4.86
CA HIS A 60 7.01 -12.70 -5.92
C HIS A 60 5.51 -12.78 -5.59
N LYS A 61 5.06 -13.83 -4.92
CA LYS A 61 3.65 -14.03 -4.59
C LYS A 61 3.14 -12.95 -3.64
N GLU A 62 3.90 -12.63 -2.60
CA GLU A 62 3.57 -11.54 -1.68
C GLU A 62 3.53 -10.19 -2.40
N TYR A 63 4.52 -9.93 -3.25
CA TYR A 63 4.59 -8.71 -4.06
C TYR A 63 3.34 -8.54 -4.96
N GLU A 64 2.96 -9.58 -5.69
CA GLU A 64 1.78 -9.54 -6.55
C GLU A 64 0.50 -9.39 -5.72
N MET A 65 0.37 -10.14 -4.62
CA MET A 65 -0.79 -10.05 -3.72
C MET A 65 -1.00 -8.62 -3.22
N TRP A 66 0.07 -7.96 -2.76
CA TRP A 66 -0.01 -6.58 -2.27
C TRP A 66 -0.29 -5.59 -3.39
N THR A 67 0.50 -5.61 -4.45
CA THR A 67 0.39 -4.61 -5.53
C THR A 67 -0.94 -4.72 -6.28
N GLN A 68 -1.40 -5.93 -6.59
CA GLN A 68 -2.70 -6.15 -7.23
C GLN A 68 -3.86 -5.83 -6.30
N GLY A 69 -3.79 -6.26 -5.03
CA GLY A 69 -4.82 -6.01 -4.04
C GLY A 69 -5.07 -4.51 -3.82
N VAL A 70 -4.00 -3.73 -3.62
CA VAL A 70 -4.13 -2.27 -3.45
C VAL A 70 -4.59 -1.59 -4.74
N SER A 71 -4.06 -1.97 -5.90
CA SER A 71 -4.51 -1.42 -7.20
C SER A 71 -6.00 -1.66 -7.42
N ARG A 72 -6.50 -2.86 -7.08
CA ARG A 72 -7.93 -3.18 -7.20
C ARG A 72 -8.80 -2.30 -6.30
N LEU A 73 -8.39 -2.08 -5.05
CA LEU A 73 -9.11 -1.21 -4.12
C LEU A 73 -9.17 0.25 -4.61
N LEU A 74 -8.06 0.76 -5.16
CA LEU A 74 -8.02 2.09 -5.75
C LEU A 74 -8.97 2.21 -6.95
N SER A 75 -9.00 1.22 -7.84
CA SER A 75 -9.93 1.18 -8.98
C SER A 75 -11.39 1.21 -8.54
N VAL A 76 -11.77 0.42 -7.53
CA VAL A 76 -13.14 0.42 -6.99
C VAL A 76 -13.52 1.79 -6.43
N VAL A 77 -12.61 2.47 -5.74
CA VAL A 77 -12.86 3.83 -5.23
C VAL A 77 -13.00 4.83 -6.37
N ALA A 78 -12.16 4.74 -7.41
CA ALA A 78 -12.23 5.61 -8.57
C ALA A 78 -13.54 5.43 -9.34
N GLU A 79 -14.00 4.20 -9.54
CA GLU A 79 -15.30 3.89 -10.15
C GLU A 79 -16.46 4.48 -9.35
N ARG A 80 -16.46 4.31 -8.03
CA ARG A 80 -17.50 4.89 -7.15
C ARG A 80 -17.55 6.41 -7.25
N LYS A 81 -16.38 7.08 -7.26
CA LYS A 81 -16.31 8.54 -7.43
C LYS A 81 -16.87 8.98 -8.78
N ARG A 82 -16.54 8.29 -9.87
CA ARG A 82 -17.09 8.60 -11.20
C ARG A 82 -18.62 8.51 -11.24
N ARG A 83 -19.20 7.48 -10.62
CA ARG A 83 -20.66 7.31 -10.53
C ARG A 83 -21.35 8.41 -9.72
N LEU A 84 -20.71 8.89 -8.64
CA LEU A 84 -21.25 9.99 -7.83
C LEU A 84 -21.16 11.33 -8.55
N ASN A 85 -20.13 11.55 -9.37
CA ASN A 85 -19.92 12.80 -10.11
C ASN A 85 -20.68 12.86 -11.45
N SER A 86 -21.35 11.77 -11.85
CA SER A 86 -22.16 11.70 -13.06
C SER A 86 -23.64 12.00 -12.84
N TYR A 87 -24.02 12.41 -11.62
CA TYR A 87 -25.32 12.98 -11.25
C TYR A 87 -25.12 14.46 -10.91
#